data_AF-A0A139NUF7-F1
#
_entry.id   AF-A0A139NUF7-F1
#
_cell.length_a   1.000
_cell.length_b   1.000
_cell.length_c   1.000
_cell.angle_alpha   90.00
_cell.angle_beta   90.00
_cell.angle_gamma   90.00
#
_symmetry.space_group_name_H-M   'P 1'
#
loop_
_entity.id
_entity.type
_entity.pdbx_description
1 polymer ?
#
loop_
_entity_poly.entity_id
_entity_poly.type
_entity_poly.pdbx_seq_one_letter_code
_entity_poly.pdbx_strand_id
1 'polypeptide(L)'
;MALTNQLFQVEVAKASAGGRNYIRNGQFKNGSKNWLEYQSVDFGLNFNYQHSQNPNNRNRPGLHFYHESQDVANFFGIRQSFAFDGARGEKVSVSLLVSKDGGDSNSGLRVALHYIKNKNTIGQEWQNIPSPQITSKYKRFTFTFTLSDDVENMNLMLYGEKGKTINLYVTDVQLERGSVATDYKEAPEDTDEAIRTVQSQLAGSWAVQNINSAGDLISGLNLGANGHNRLSGKLTHITGETLIDNASIKSAAIASIRADQITTGTLNAASVNIINLNANKLVGLDATFLRGKIENAIIDWLVGKTLISQNGSTTLNLQTGVFTLNNEDSSITFSRSSDNTGTRFSKNGIHFLKNGKNIASIGQSAFSSIYDNKHKSGFSITLPNDQGISFSGYDSSPFFEINPYENSLSIQSGFSLLIGLRTSQSVSLEHFFGTTNNVNFSGFRAKGTRRQALLFYADGRIEITTRG
;
A
#
# COMPACT_ATOMS: atom_id res chain seq x y z
N MET A 1 22.60 -32.02 -9.29
CA MET A 1 22.64 -32.39 -10.72
C MET A 1 23.43 -31.31 -11.45
N ALA A 2 24.60 -31.67 -11.99
CA ALA A 2 25.46 -30.77 -12.74
C ALA A 2 24.97 -30.72 -14.20
N LEU A 3 24.53 -29.56 -14.66
CA LEU A 3 24.23 -29.32 -16.07
C LEU A 3 25.55 -28.99 -16.78
N THR A 4 26.08 -29.95 -17.53
CA THR A 4 27.28 -29.83 -18.35
C THR A 4 26.99 -29.06 -19.64
N ASN A 5 27.88 -28.12 -19.96
CA ASN A 5 27.96 -27.26 -21.14
C ASN A 5 27.92 -28.02 -22.49
N GLN A 6 26.77 -28.52 -22.91
CA GLN A 6 26.61 -29.17 -24.21
C GLN A 6 26.28 -28.19 -25.35
N LEU A 7 25.92 -26.93 -25.05
CA LEU A 7 25.49 -26.00 -26.09
C LEU A 7 26.65 -25.38 -26.91
N PHE A 8 27.88 -25.41 -26.40
CA PHE A 8 29.06 -24.85 -27.08
C PHE A 8 29.73 -25.79 -28.10
N GLN A 9 29.35 -27.07 -28.14
CA GLN A 9 29.97 -28.03 -29.07
C GLN A 9 29.21 -28.20 -30.39
N VAL A 10 27.97 -27.71 -30.49
CA VAL A 10 27.09 -28.00 -31.64
C VAL A 10 27.37 -27.09 -32.85
N GLU A 11 27.95 -25.91 -32.67
CA GLU A 11 28.25 -25.00 -33.80
C GLU A 11 29.58 -25.29 -34.51
N VAL A 12 30.53 -25.98 -33.86
CA VAL A 12 31.83 -26.30 -34.47
C VAL A 12 31.73 -27.49 -35.43
N ALA A 13 30.76 -28.37 -35.24
CA ALA A 13 30.66 -29.63 -36.00
C ALA A 13 29.99 -29.49 -37.39
N LYS A 14 29.34 -28.36 -37.70
CA LYS A 14 28.67 -28.17 -39.01
C LYS A 14 29.54 -27.52 -40.08
N ALA A 15 30.77 -27.10 -39.75
CA ALA A 15 31.71 -26.50 -40.68
C ALA A 15 32.68 -27.50 -41.37
N SER A 16 32.59 -28.80 -41.08
CA SER A 16 33.66 -29.76 -41.40
C SER A 16 33.38 -30.71 -42.58
N ALA A 17 32.45 -30.42 -43.49
CA ALA A 17 32.17 -31.29 -44.65
C ALA A 17 32.19 -30.61 -46.04
N GLY A 18 32.79 -29.42 -46.15
CA GLY A 18 32.98 -28.72 -47.43
C GLY A 18 34.17 -27.75 -47.36
N GLY A 19 35.37 -28.30 -47.46
CA GLY A 19 36.66 -27.74 -46.98
C GLY A 19 36.88 -26.23 -47.10
N ARG A 20 37.19 -25.58 -45.98
CA ARG A 20 37.58 -24.16 -45.88
C ARG A 20 38.57 -23.74 -46.98
N ASN A 21 38.32 -22.59 -47.63
CA ASN A 21 39.35 -21.89 -48.39
C ASN A 21 40.28 -21.17 -47.41
N TYR A 22 41.58 -21.44 -47.47
CA TYR A 22 42.60 -20.81 -46.62
C TYR A 22 43.14 -19.50 -47.20
N ILE A 23 42.87 -19.22 -48.48
CA ILE A 23 43.37 -18.05 -49.17
C ILE A 23 42.40 -16.89 -48.97
N ARG A 24 42.88 -15.85 -48.29
CA ARG A 24 42.14 -14.61 -48.07
C ARG A 24 42.25 -13.69 -49.27
N ASN A 25 41.18 -12.96 -49.58
CA ASN A 25 41.08 -12.02 -50.68
C ASN A 25 41.52 -12.67 -52.02
N GLY A 26 41.08 -13.91 -52.27
CA GLY A 26 41.47 -14.71 -53.45
C GLY A 26 40.98 -14.16 -54.79
N GLN A 27 39.94 -13.31 -54.77
CA GLN A 27 39.46 -12.53 -55.92
C GLN A 27 40.08 -11.14 -56.04
N PHE A 28 40.94 -10.76 -55.10
CA PHE A 28 41.60 -9.45 -55.08
C PHE A 28 40.63 -8.24 -55.09
N LYS A 29 39.41 -8.41 -54.56
CA LYS A 29 38.42 -7.33 -54.42
C LYS A 29 38.94 -6.17 -53.58
N ASN A 30 39.81 -6.48 -52.61
CA ASN A 30 40.41 -5.53 -51.68
C ASN A 30 41.88 -5.21 -52.05
N GLY A 31 42.21 -5.21 -53.35
CA GLY A 31 43.57 -4.96 -53.82
C GLY A 31 44.56 -6.03 -53.35
N SER A 32 45.75 -5.61 -52.92
CA SER A 32 46.80 -6.48 -52.38
C SER A 32 46.58 -6.93 -50.93
N LYS A 33 45.44 -6.62 -50.29
CA LYS A 33 45.20 -6.99 -48.88
C LYS A 33 45.43 -8.50 -48.66
N ASN A 34 46.24 -8.85 -47.65
CA ASN A 34 46.73 -10.20 -47.33
C ASN A 34 47.73 -10.82 -48.32
N TRP A 35 48.04 -10.15 -49.43
CA TRP A 35 49.04 -10.57 -50.40
C TRP A 35 50.25 -9.63 -50.35
N LEU A 36 51.44 -10.20 -50.26
CA LEU A 36 52.67 -9.45 -50.47
C LEU A 36 52.97 -9.45 -51.96
N GLU A 37 53.00 -8.26 -52.56
CA GLU A 37 53.63 -8.03 -53.85
C GLU A 37 55.13 -8.31 -53.71
N TYR A 38 55.60 -9.36 -54.35
CA TYR A 38 56.94 -9.88 -54.17
C TYR A 38 57.74 -9.69 -55.45
N GLN A 39 58.80 -8.90 -55.30
CA GLN A 39 59.89 -8.77 -56.26
C GLN A 39 61.19 -8.84 -55.46
N SER A 40 62.15 -9.63 -55.93
CA SER A 40 63.43 -9.83 -55.24
C SER A 40 64.44 -8.70 -55.49
N VAL A 41 64.08 -7.73 -56.33
CA VAL A 41 64.81 -6.49 -56.62
C VAL A 41 63.81 -5.33 -56.82
N ASP A 42 64.19 -4.09 -56.50
CA ASP A 42 63.35 -2.88 -56.68
C ASP A 42 63.24 -2.47 -58.16
N PHE A 43 62.65 -3.33 -58.99
CA PHE A 43 62.42 -3.03 -60.40
C PHE A 43 61.08 -3.58 -60.91
N GLY A 44 60.13 -2.67 -61.12
CA GLY A 44 59.28 -2.61 -62.32
C GLY A 44 58.09 -3.56 -62.49
N LEU A 45 57.84 -4.57 -61.64
CA LEU A 45 56.61 -5.36 -61.81
C LEU A 45 55.38 -4.54 -61.42
N ASN A 46 54.50 -4.30 -62.38
CA ASN A 46 53.28 -3.52 -62.15
C ASN A 46 52.17 -4.46 -61.67
N PHE A 47 51.45 -4.05 -60.64
CA PHE A 47 50.27 -4.75 -60.12
C PHE A 47 49.03 -3.85 -60.28
N ASN A 48 47.98 -4.37 -60.88
CA ASN A 48 46.72 -3.66 -61.08
C ASN A 48 45.53 -4.56 -60.74
N TYR A 49 44.77 -4.18 -59.71
CA TYR A 49 43.64 -4.96 -59.20
C TYR A 49 42.28 -4.56 -59.80
N GLN A 50 42.24 -3.49 -60.59
CA GLN A 50 41.04 -2.99 -61.26
C GLN A 50 41.01 -3.33 -62.75
N HIS A 51 42.17 -3.59 -63.36
CA HIS A 51 42.29 -3.79 -64.81
C HIS A 51 41.52 -5.02 -65.33
N SER A 52 41.35 -6.04 -64.50
CA SER A 52 40.58 -7.27 -64.80
C SER A 52 39.06 -7.07 -64.72
N GLN A 53 38.58 -6.09 -63.96
CA GLN A 53 37.15 -5.85 -63.71
C GLN A 53 36.43 -5.27 -64.95
N ASN A 54 35.09 -5.34 -64.98
CA ASN A 54 34.27 -4.65 -65.99
C ASN A 54 34.39 -3.13 -65.77
N PRO A 55 34.64 -2.29 -66.80
CA PRO A 55 34.62 -2.57 -68.25
C PRO A 55 35.98 -2.88 -68.88
N ASN A 56 37.01 -3.05 -68.06
CA ASN A 56 38.38 -2.86 -68.52
C ASN A 56 38.91 -4.06 -69.31
N ASN A 57 38.75 -5.34 -68.89
CA ASN A 57 39.33 -6.46 -69.67
C ASN A 57 38.75 -7.87 -69.52
N ARG A 58 38.28 -8.30 -68.33
CA ARG A 58 37.94 -9.73 -68.07
C ARG A 58 36.62 -9.96 -67.32
N ASN A 59 35.86 -8.91 -67.03
CA ASN A 59 34.56 -8.94 -66.33
C ASN A 59 34.57 -9.69 -64.98
N ARG A 60 35.71 -9.75 -64.31
CA ARG A 60 35.85 -10.38 -62.97
C ARG A 60 36.97 -9.70 -62.19
N PRO A 61 36.78 -9.36 -60.90
CA PRO A 61 37.86 -8.92 -60.02
C PRO A 61 39.04 -9.89 -60.06
N GLY A 62 40.25 -9.37 -59.97
CA GLY A 62 41.45 -10.18 -60.12
C GLY A 62 42.70 -9.32 -60.20
N LEU A 63 43.83 -9.90 -59.87
CA LEU A 63 45.13 -9.28 -60.06
C LEU A 63 45.52 -9.35 -61.53
N HIS A 64 45.89 -8.22 -62.12
CA HIS A 64 46.70 -8.15 -63.34
C HIS A 64 48.12 -7.75 -62.96
N PHE A 65 49.12 -8.54 -63.34
CA PHE A 65 50.52 -8.19 -63.14
C PHE A 65 51.30 -8.33 -64.43
N TYR A 66 52.11 -7.31 -64.72
CA TYR A 66 52.78 -7.19 -66.01
C TYR A 66 54.12 -6.47 -65.93
N HIS A 67 55.03 -6.91 -66.80
CA HIS A 67 56.35 -6.34 -66.97
C HIS A 67 56.95 -6.76 -68.31
N GLU A 68 57.86 -5.95 -68.84
CA GLU A 68 58.67 -6.33 -70.00
C GLU A 68 59.67 -7.44 -69.64
N SER A 69 60.21 -8.11 -70.66
CA SER A 69 61.15 -9.21 -70.47
C SER A 69 62.42 -8.75 -69.76
N GLN A 70 62.64 -9.27 -68.56
CA GLN A 70 63.85 -8.99 -67.78
C GLN A 70 64.43 -10.25 -67.13
N ASP A 71 65.75 -10.41 -67.24
CA ASP A 71 66.49 -11.55 -66.70
C ASP A 71 67.15 -11.26 -65.34
N VAL A 72 66.52 -10.39 -64.54
CA VAL A 72 67.16 -9.76 -63.36
C VAL A 72 67.01 -10.55 -62.06
N ALA A 73 65.91 -11.28 -61.86
CA ALA A 73 65.74 -12.13 -60.69
C ALA A 73 64.64 -13.19 -60.87
N ASN A 74 64.46 -14.07 -59.88
CA ASN A 74 63.34 -15.01 -59.83
C ASN A 74 62.18 -14.44 -58.99
N PHE A 75 61.00 -15.05 -59.15
CA PHE A 75 59.81 -14.83 -58.32
C PHE A 75 59.15 -13.46 -58.44
N PHE A 76 59.05 -12.93 -59.67
CA PHE A 76 58.24 -11.74 -59.93
C PHE A 76 56.74 -12.05 -59.87
N GLY A 77 56.08 -11.68 -58.78
CA GLY A 77 54.65 -11.92 -58.60
C GLY A 77 54.14 -11.60 -57.20
N ILE A 78 53.29 -12.45 -56.64
CA ILE A 78 52.66 -12.27 -55.33
C ILE A 78 52.83 -13.49 -54.44
N ARG A 79 52.79 -13.26 -53.12
CA ARG A 79 52.83 -14.31 -52.10
C ARG A 79 51.80 -14.05 -51.01
N GLN A 80 51.08 -15.07 -50.58
CA GLN A 80 50.29 -15.03 -49.34
C GLN A 80 50.82 -16.06 -48.34
N SER A 81 51.11 -15.57 -47.14
CA SER A 81 51.48 -16.40 -45.99
C SER A 81 50.24 -16.61 -45.12
N PHE A 82 49.94 -17.86 -44.77
CA PHE A 82 48.79 -18.19 -43.92
C PHE A 82 49.08 -19.37 -43.00
N ALA A 83 48.40 -19.39 -41.86
CA ALA A 83 48.48 -20.48 -40.90
C ALA A 83 47.81 -21.73 -41.46
N PHE A 84 48.51 -22.86 -41.40
CA PHE A 84 48.02 -24.15 -41.87
C PHE A 84 48.71 -25.24 -41.08
N ASP A 85 47.98 -25.91 -40.20
CA ASP A 85 48.48 -27.02 -39.39
C ASP A 85 48.27 -28.34 -40.15
N GLY A 86 49.24 -28.72 -40.97
CA GLY A 86 49.16 -29.86 -41.88
C GLY A 86 50.09 -30.99 -41.48
N ALA A 87 49.66 -32.23 -41.67
CA ALA A 87 50.50 -33.41 -41.39
C ALA A 87 51.24 -33.89 -42.65
N ARG A 88 52.41 -34.51 -42.47
CA ARG A 88 53.14 -35.16 -43.56
C ARG A 88 52.25 -36.13 -44.34
N GLY A 89 52.28 -36.05 -45.66
CA GLY A 89 51.49 -36.89 -46.56
C GLY A 89 50.05 -36.39 -46.77
N GLU A 90 49.59 -35.37 -46.05
CA GLU A 90 48.30 -34.73 -46.30
C GLU A 90 48.29 -34.09 -47.70
N LYS A 91 47.18 -34.22 -48.41
CA LYS A 91 46.99 -33.62 -49.72
C LYS A 91 46.26 -32.30 -49.60
N VAL A 92 46.74 -31.31 -50.34
CA VAL A 92 46.06 -30.03 -50.52
C VAL A 92 45.87 -29.76 -52.00
N SER A 93 44.77 -29.12 -52.35
CA SER A 93 44.51 -28.67 -53.71
C SER A 93 44.53 -27.17 -53.80
N VAL A 94 45.23 -26.65 -54.81
CA VAL A 94 45.21 -25.24 -55.18
C VAL A 94 44.45 -25.10 -56.48
N SER A 95 43.48 -24.20 -56.53
CA SER A 95 42.81 -23.82 -57.78
C SER A 95 42.79 -22.31 -57.97
N LEU A 96 42.79 -21.90 -59.23
CA LEU A 96 42.80 -20.50 -59.64
C LEU A 96 42.31 -20.35 -61.08
N LEU A 97 41.82 -19.16 -61.41
CA LEU A 97 41.55 -18.73 -62.77
C LEU A 97 42.72 -17.90 -63.29
N VAL A 98 43.23 -18.23 -64.48
CA VAL A 98 44.35 -17.51 -65.12
C VAL A 98 43.96 -17.11 -66.54
N SER A 99 44.31 -15.88 -66.94
CA SER A 99 44.32 -15.44 -68.34
C SER A 99 45.58 -14.61 -68.63
N LYS A 100 45.86 -14.32 -69.90
CA LYS A 100 47.03 -13.53 -70.30
C LYS A 100 46.70 -12.52 -71.39
N ASP A 101 47.57 -11.53 -71.56
CA ASP A 101 47.72 -10.80 -72.81
C ASP A 101 49.09 -11.13 -73.45
N GLY A 102 49.11 -11.24 -74.78
CA GLY A 102 50.31 -11.54 -75.56
C GLY A 102 50.49 -13.00 -75.99
N GLY A 103 51.55 -13.23 -76.77
CA GLY A 103 51.80 -14.49 -77.47
C GLY A 103 52.35 -15.61 -76.60
N ASP A 104 52.62 -16.77 -77.20
CA ASP A 104 53.09 -17.98 -76.50
C ASP A 104 54.54 -17.89 -76.04
N SER A 105 55.29 -16.92 -76.55
CA SER A 105 56.63 -16.55 -76.08
C SER A 105 56.62 -15.79 -74.74
N ASN A 106 55.47 -15.21 -74.34
CA ASN A 106 55.33 -14.55 -73.04
C ASN A 106 55.41 -15.57 -71.89
N SER A 107 55.54 -15.06 -70.67
CA SER A 107 55.58 -15.85 -69.45
C SER A 107 54.34 -16.73 -69.27
N GLY A 108 54.56 -17.99 -68.87
CA GLY A 108 53.55 -18.79 -68.17
C GLY A 108 53.36 -18.33 -66.71
N LEU A 109 52.49 -19.00 -65.95
CA LEU A 109 52.34 -18.77 -64.51
C LEU A 109 52.96 -19.93 -63.74
N ARG A 110 53.82 -19.63 -62.77
CA ARG A 110 54.31 -20.61 -61.81
C ARG A 110 53.58 -20.46 -60.48
N VAL A 111 53.14 -21.59 -59.94
CA VAL A 111 52.42 -21.70 -58.67
C VAL A 111 53.32 -22.48 -57.70
N ALA A 112 53.60 -21.90 -56.54
CA ALA A 112 54.46 -22.49 -55.52
C ALA A 112 53.75 -22.69 -54.21
N LEU A 113 54.11 -23.75 -53.51
CA LEU A 113 53.86 -23.88 -52.08
C LEU A 113 55.20 -24.04 -51.35
N HIS A 114 55.46 -23.14 -50.40
CA HIS A 114 56.53 -23.35 -49.43
C HIS A 114 55.93 -23.80 -48.10
N TYR A 115 56.50 -24.86 -47.54
CA TYR A 115 56.13 -25.45 -46.27
C TYR A 115 56.99 -24.83 -45.17
N ILE A 116 56.35 -24.31 -44.13
CA ILE A 116 57.02 -23.56 -43.06
C ILE A 116 56.74 -24.22 -41.71
N LYS A 117 57.80 -24.51 -40.97
CA LYS A 117 57.75 -25.00 -39.58
C LYS A 117 58.83 -24.30 -38.78
N ASN A 118 58.54 -23.88 -37.55
CA ASN A 118 59.50 -23.13 -36.72
C ASN A 118 60.11 -21.91 -37.43
N LYS A 119 59.31 -21.21 -38.25
CA LYS A 119 59.71 -20.06 -39.10
C LYS A 119 60.70 -20.36 -40.22
N ASN A 120 61.11 -21.61 -40.42
CA ASN A 120 62.02 -22.02 -41.49
C ASN A 120 61.23 -22.64 -42.65
N THR A 121 61.70 -22.43 -43.89
CA THR A 121 61.17 -23.17 -45.05
C THR A 121 61.76 -24.57 -45.04
N ILE A 122 60.92 -25.58 -44.86
CA ILE A 122 61.32 -26.99 -44.73
C ILE A 122 61.09 -27.80 -46.01
N GLY A 123 60.29 -27.27 -46.94
CA GLY A 123 60.00 -27.89 -48.24
C GLY A 123 59.41 -26.88 -49.21
N GLN A 124 59.58 -27.13 -50.51
CA GLN A 124 59.09 -26.28 -51.59
C GLN A 124 58.67 -27.13 -52.78
N GLU A 125 57.49 -26.84 -53.32
CA GLU A 125 56.98 -27.48 -54.54
C GLU A 125 56.50 -26.44 -55.54
N TRP A 126 56.66 -26.74 -56.83
CA TRP A 126 56.35 -25.82 -57.92
C TRP A 126 55.53 -26.54 -58.99
N GLN A 127 54.52 -25.85 -59.49
CA GLN A 127 53.74 -26.24 -60.66
C GLN A 127 53.84 -25.13 -61.71
N ASN A 128 53.93 -25.51 -62.98
CA ASN A 128 54.02 -24.57 -64.08
C ASN A 128 52.77 -24.65 -64.95
N ILE A 129 52.23 -23.49 -65.30
CA ILE A 129 51.23 -23.33 -66.37
C ILE A 129 51.96 -22.72 -67.56
N PRO A 130 52.34 -23.52 -68.57
CA PRO A 130 52.98 -23.01 -69.78
C PRO A 130 52.12 -21.95 -70.46
N SER A 131 52.75 -20.89 -70.99
CA SER A 131 52.06 -19.80 -71.71
C SER A 131 51.07 -20.27 -72.80
N PRO A 132 51.37 -21.30 -73.63
CA PRO A 132 50.41 -21.80 -74.63
C PRO A 132 49.10 -22.36 -74.05
N GLN A 133 49.08 -22.72 -72.76
CA GLN A 133 47.87 -23.25 -72.12
C GLN A 133 46.95 -22.17 -71.56
N ILE A 134 47.46 -20.94 -71.43
CA ILE A 134 46.74 -19.77 -70.92
C ILE A 134 46.11 -19.03 -72.10
N THR A 135 44.82 -18.72 -71.99
CA THR A 135 44.09 -17.99 -73.05
C THR A 135 43.86 -16.53 -72.68
N SER A 136 43.34 -15.73 -73.61
CA SER A 136 42.89 -14.37 -73.33
C SER A 136 41.62 -14.32 -72.45
N LYS A 137 40.91 -15.44 -72.30
CA LYS A 137 39.82 -15.61 -71.33
C LYS A 137 40.30 -16.39 -70.11
N TYR A 138 39.68 -16.17 -68.95
CA TYR A 138 39.98 -16.92 -67.74
C TYR A 138 39.74 -18.41 -67.94
N LYS A 139 40.76 -19.21 -67.65
CA LYS A 139 40.70 -20.66 -67.61
C LYS A 139 41.09 -21.14 -66.21
N ARG A 140 40.37 -22.14 -65.71
CA ARG A 140 40.64 -22.73 -64.40
C ARG A 140 41.78 -23.72 -64.46
N PHE A 141 42.73 -23.60 -63.54
CA PHE A 141 43.81 -24.55 -63.31
C PHE A 141 43.70 -25.08 -61.89
N THR A 142 44.02 -26.36 -61.72
CA THR A 142 43.97 -27.05 -60.43
C THR A 142 45.22 -27.90 -60.27
N PHE A 143 45.81 -27.84 -59.09
CA PHE A 143 47.00 -28.60 -58.71
C PHE A 143 46.73 -29.33 -57.41
N THR A 144 47.27 -30.54 -57.29
CA THR A 144 47.30 -31.27 -56.02
C THR A 144 48.74 -31.39 -55.57
N PHE A 145 48.99 -31.02 -54.31
CA PHE A 145 50.28 -31.14 -53.65
C PHE A 145 50.16 -32.15 -52.51
N THR A 146 51.25 -32.84 -52.19
CA THR A 146 51.31 -33.79 -51.07
C THR A 146 52.37 -33.30 -50.11
N LEU A 147 51.99 -32.90 -48.90
CA LEU A 147 52.91 -32.29 -47.95
C LEU A 147 54.09 -33.23 -47.65
N SER A 148 55.32 -32.73 -47.85
CA SER A 148 56.53 -33.53 -47.67
C SER A 148 56.88 -33.77 -46.19
N ASP A 149 56.35 -32.96 -45.28
CA ASP A 149 56.56 -32.97 -43.83
C ASP A 149 55.36 -32.29 -43.11
N ASP A 150 55.34 -32.29 -41.78
CA ASP A 150 54.36 -31.53 -41.01
C ASP A 150 54.63 -30.02 -41.12
N VAL A 151 53.59 -29.22 -41.27
CA VAL A 151 53.67 -27.77 -41.54
C VAL A 151 52.81 -26.99 -40.55
N GLU A 152 53.26 -25.79 -40.16
CA GLU A 152 52.50 -24.87 -39.29
C GLU A 152 51.98 -23.66 -40.07
N ASN A 153 52.69 -23.28 -41.13
CA ASN A 153 52.34 -22.19 -42.04
C ASN A 153 52.72 -22.58 -43.47
N MET A 154 52.07 -21.93 -44.42
CA MET A 154 52.38 -22.08 -45.84
C MET A 154 52.53 -20.73 -46.51
N ASN A 155 53.38 -20.67 -47.54
CA ASN A 155 53.37 -19.59 -48.52
C ASN A 155 52.85 -20.10 -49.84
N LEU A 156 51.72 -19.56 -50.31
CA LEU A 156 51.30 -19.69 -51.69
C LEU A 156 51.92 -18.56 -52.50
N MET A 157 52.68 -18.90 -53.55
CA MET A 157 53.32 -17.92 -54.43
C MET A 157 52.85 -18.10 -55.86
N LEU A 158 52.60 -16.98 -56.53
CA LEU A 158 52.15 -16.91 -57.93
C LEU A 158 53.07 -15.94 -58.65
N TYR A 159 53.83 -16.40 -59.65
CA TYR A 159 54.87 -15.58 -60.27
C TYR A 159 55.11 -15.93 -61.74
N GLY A 160 55.63 -14.96 -62.49
CA GLY A 160 56.04 -15.15 -63.88
C GLY A 160 57.41 -15.82 -64.01
N GLU A 161 57.70 -16.29 -65.21
CA GLU A 161 58.97 -16.90 -65.59
C GLU A 161 60.06 -15.83 -65.77
N LYS A 162 61.26 -16.11 -65.25
CA LYS A 162 62.44 -15.26 -65.40
C LYS A 162 62.82 -15.12 -66.88
N GLY A 163 63.22 -13.91 -67.30
CA GLY A 163 63.69 -13.64 -68.66
C GLY A 163 62.58 -13.63 -69.73
N LYS A 164 61.30 -13.52 -69.33
CA LYS A 164 60.16 -13.40 -70.23
C LYS A 164 59.30 -12.19 -69.91
N THR A 165 58.61 -11.65 -70.92
CA THR A 165 57.57 -10.64 -70.73
C THR A 165 56.41 -11.26 -69.94
N ILE A 166 56.03 -10.62 -68.82
CA ILE A 166 54.93 -11.04 -67.96
C ILE A 166 53.73 -10.16 -68.29
N ASN A 167 52.57 -10.79 -68.54
CA ASN A 167 51.32 -10.05 -68.70
C ASN A 167 50.15 -11.00 -68.38
N LEU A 168 49.90 -11.19 -67.08
CA LEU A 168 49.08 -12.26 -66.53
C LEU A 168 47.97 -11.70 -65.64
N TYR A 169 46.80 -12.32 -65.74
CA TYR A 169 45.66 -12.04 -64.87
C TYR A 169 45.35 -13.29 -64.05
N VAL A 170 45.16 -13.12 -62.75
CA VAL A 170 44.85 -14.21 -61.81
C VAL A 170 43.70 -13.80 -60.89
N THR A 171 42.78 -14.73 -60.66
CA THR A 171 41.68 -14.55 -59.70
C THR A 171 41.20 -15.91 -59.19
N ASP A 172 40.22 -15.89 -58.29
CA ASP A 172 39.62 -17.07 -57.66
C ASP A 172 40.66 -18.01 -57.04
N VAL A 173 41.69 -17.43 -56.40
CA VAL A 173 42.75 -18.23 -55.82
C VAL A 173 42.23 -18.91 -54.55
N GLN A 174 42.29 -20.23 -54.54
CA GLN A 174 41.80 -21.07 -53.45
C GLN A 174 42.80 -22.16 -53.12
N LEU A 175 43.01 -22.38 -51.82
CA LEU A 175 43.70 -23.54 -51.28
C LEU A 175 42.76 -24.22 -50.29
N GLU A 176 42.62 -25.53 -50.43
CA GLU A 176 41.79 -26.36 -49.58
C GLU A 176 42.46 -27.70 -49.28
N ARG A 177 42.05 -28.34 -48.18
CA ARG A 177 42.46 -29.71 -47.84
C ARG A 177 41.77 -30.70 -48.77
N GLY A 178 42.50 -31.73 -49.17
CA GLY A 178 42.04 -32.78 -50.07
C GLY A 178 42.74 -32.75 -51.43
N SER A 179 42.45 -33.74 -52.25
CA SER A 179 43.03 -33.92 -53.59
C SER A 179 42.15 -33.43 -54.73
N VAL A 180 41.00 -32.82 -54.42
CA VAL A 180 40.01 -32.38 -55.41
C VAL A 180 39.61 -30.96 -55.05
N ALA A 181 39.85 -30.02 -55.95
CA ALA A 181 39.42 -28.65 -55.75
C ALA A 181 37.90 -28.54 -55.91
N THR A 182 37.25 -27.82 -54.99
CA THR A 182 35.83 -27.45 -55.05
C THR A 182 35.65 -26.09 -55.72
N ASP A 183 34.42 -25.73 -56.13
CA ASP A 183 34.15 -24.40 -56.69
C ASP A 183 34.60 -23.26 -55.77
N TYR A 184 34.97 -22.13 -56.39
CA TYR A 184 35.54 -21.01 -55.65
C TYR A 184 34.59 -20.50 -54.57
N LYS A 185 35.12 -20.33 -53.36
CA LYS A 185 34.48 -19.65 -52.24
C LYS A 185 35.48 -18.74 -51.54
N GLU A 186 34.99 -17.63 -50.99
CA GLU A 186 35.81 -16.75 -50.17
C GLU A 186 36.28 -17.46 -48.89
N ALA A 187 37.41 -17.05 -48.33
CA ALA A 187 37.80 -17.52 -47.00
C ALA A 187 36.76 -17.05 -45.97
N PRO A 188 36.45 -17.85 -44.92
CA PRO A 188 35.54 -17.43 -43.86
C PRO A 188 35.90 -16.06 -43.28
N GLU A 189 37.20 -15.75 -43.18
CA GLU A 189 37.69 -14.47 -42.69
C GLU A 189 37.37 -13.27 -43.59
N ASP A 190 36.97 -13.48 -44.85
CA ASP A 190 36.51 -12.43 -45.77
C ASP A 190 34.97 -12.35 -45.86
N THR A 191 34.23 -13.33 -45.33
CA THR A 191 32.74 -13.39 -45.37
C THR A 191 32.07 -13.25 -44.01
N ASP A 192 32.82 -13.44 -42.92
CA ASP A 192 32.33 -13.27 -41.56
C ASP A 192 32.19 -11.76 -41.25
N GLU A 193 31.24 -11.10 -41.91
CA GLU A 193 30.69 -9.85 -41.40
C GLU A 193 30.17 -10.10 -39.99
N ALA A 194 30.69 -9.31 -39.07
CA ALA A 194 30.45 -9.42 -37.65
C ALA A 194 28.95 -9.31 -37.28
N ILE A 195 28.26 -10.45 -37.19
CA ILE A 195 27.16 -10.61 -36.24
C ILE A 195 27.77 -10.93 -34.88
N ARG A 196 28.46 -9.94 -34.32
CA ARG A 196 28.87 -9.89 -32.93
C ARG A 196 28.52 -8.51 -32.38
N THR A 197 27.23 -8.28 -32.17
CA THR A 197 26.78 -7.45 -31.07
C THR A 197 27.17 -8.16 -29.77
N VAL A 198 28.41 -7.97 -29.33
CA VAL A 198 28.79 -8.28 -27.95
C VAL A 198 28.20 -7.18 -27.08
N GLN A 199 26.97 -7.40 -26.62
CA GLN A 199 26.52 -6.78 -25.37
C GLN A 199 27.34 -7.40 -24.24
N SER A 200 28.10 -6.59 -23.51
CA SER A 200 28.66 -7.00 -22.21
C SER A 200 27.54 -7.00 -21.17
N GLN A 201 26.98 -8.18 -20.88
CA GLN A 201 26.08 -8.39 -19.74
C GLN A 201 26.88 -8.90 -18.54
N LEU A 202 26.69 -8.29 -17.36
CA LEU A 202 27.17 -8.83 -16.09
C LEU A 202 26.44 -10.15 -15.79
N ALA A 203 27.14 -11.09 -15.15
CA ALA A 203 26.56 -12.37 -14.73
C ALA A 203 25.26 -12.13 -13.92
N GLY A 204 24.12 -12.53 -14.49
CA GLY A 204 22.79 -12.38 -13.88
C GLY A 204 21.88 -11.28 -14.43
N SER A 205 22.31 -10.48 -15.42
CA SER A 205 21.47 -9.42 -16.01
C SER A 205 21.14 -9.69 -17.48
N TRP A 206 19.85 -9.74 -17.81
CA TRP A 206 19.33 -9.83 -19.17
C TRP A 206 18.37 -8.65 -19.46
N ALA A 207 18.33 -8.22 -20.72
CA ALA A 207 17.22 -7.46 -21.31
C ALA A 207 17.03 -7.95 -22.76
N VAL A 208 15.78 -8.11 -23.20
CA VAL A 208 15.40 -8.52 -24.56
C VAL A 208 14.49 -7.47 -25.16
N GLN A 209 14.69 -7.12 -26.42
CA GLN A 209 13.81 -6.22 -27.19
C GLN A 209 13.50 -6.84 -28.55
N ASN A 210 12.21 -7.00 -28.84
CA ASN A 210 11.64 -7.30 -30.16
C ASN A 210 10.22 -6.70 -30.19
N ILE A 211 9.90 -5.82 -31.13
CA ILE A 211 8.57 -5.18 -31.27
C ILE A 211 8.15 -5.33 -32.72
N ASN A 212 7.04 -6.05 -32.98
CA ASN A 212 6.67 -6.52 -34.32
C ASN A 212 5.26 -6.09 -34.79
N SER A 213 4.38 -5.46 -33.98
CA SER A 213 3.08 -4.90 -34.45
C SER A 213 2.28 -4.05 -33.44
N ALA A 214 1.21 -3.37 -33.89
CA ALA A 214 0.32 -2.55 -33.07
C ALA A 214 -0.48 -3.38 -32.04
N GLY A 215 -0.31 -3.07 -30.75
CA GLY A 215 -0.77 -3.88 -29.60
C GLY A 215 0.38 -4.41 -28.73
N ASP A 216 1.63 -4.25 -29.17
CA ASP A 216 2.83 -4.64 -28.42
C ASP A 216 3.12 -3.67 -27.25
N LEU A 217 3.59 -4.24 -26.12
CA LEU A 217 4.17 -3.50 -25.00
C LEU A 217 5.44 -2.77 -25.43
N ILE A 218 5.44 -1.44 -25.36
CA ILE A 218 6.63 -0.59 -25.66
C ILE A 218 7.61 -0.54 -24.45
N SER A 219 7.18 -0.93 -23.23
CA SER A 219 8.01 -1.04 -22.00
C SER A 219 7.40 -2.06 -21.00
N GLY A 220 8.21 -2.93 -20.37
CA GLY A 220 7.73 -3.95 -19.41
C GLY A 220 8.81 -4.50 -18.46
N LEU A 221 8.41 -5.20 -17.38
CA LEU A 221 9.31 -5.91 -16.45
C LEU A 221 9.02 -7.42 -16.49
N ASN A 222 9.87 -8.17 -17.19
CA ASN A 222 9.68 -9.60 -17.47
C ASN A 222 10.13 -10.50 -16.29
N LEU A 223 9.21 -11.39 -15.91
CA LEU A 223 9.18 -12.20 -14.70
C LEU A 223 10.03 -13.46 -14.86
N GLY A 224 10.79 -13.83 -13.83
CA GLY A 224 11.30 -15.20 -13.71
C GLY A 224 10.14 -16.21 -13.77
N ALA A 225 10.41 -17.45 -14.16
CA ALA A 225 9.41 -18.49 -14.47
C ALA A 225 8.38 -18.82 -13.36
N ASN A 226 8.52 -18.23 -12.17
CA ASN A 226 7.64 -18.35 -11.01
C ASN A 226 6.77 -17.10 -10.73
N GLY A 227 6.79 -16.07 -11.58
CA GLY A 227 5.96 -14.87 -11.40
C GLY A 227 6.43 -13.92 -10.29
N HIS A 228 7.63 -14.10 -9.74
CA HIS A 228 8.19 -13.20 -8.73
C HIS A 228 9.13 -12.17 -9.36
N ASN A 229 8.65 -10.94 -9.51
CA ASN A 229 9.47 -9.78 -9.87
C ASN A 229 9.96 -9.05 -8.62
N ARG A 230 11.28 -8.82 -8.52
CA ARG A 230 11.85 -7.97 -7.47
C ARG A 230 12.42 -6.70 -8.10
N LEU A 231 11.78 -5.57 -7.85
CA LEU A 231 12.35 -4.24 -8.09
C LEU A 231 13.08 -3.82 -6.81
N SER A 232 14.41 -3.73 -6.85
CA SER A 232 15.24 -3.41 -5.68
C SER A 232 16.29 -2.37 -6.07
N GLY A 233 16.11 -1.12 -5.63
CA GLY A 233 17.04 -0.03 -5.88
C GLY A 233 17.05 0.97 -4.73
N LYS A 234 18.15 1.72 -4.55
CA LYS A 234 18.27 2.74 -3.50
C LYS A 234 17.31 3.93 -3.70
N LEU A 235 17.00 4.23 -4.96
CA LEU A 235 16.09 5.31 -5.38
C LEU A 235 15.19 4.79 -6.51
N THR A 236 14.03 4.26 -6.16
CA THR A 236 13.00 3.88 -7.13
C THR A 236 11.90 4.93 -7.08
N HIS A 237 11.67 5.60 -8.20
CA HIS A 237 10.61 6.61 -8.33
C HIS A 237 9.55 6.11 -9.31
N ILE A 238 8.29 6.12 -8.86
CA ILE A 238 7.12 5.73 -9.65
C ILE A 238 6.30 7.00 -9.87
N THR A 239 6.04 7.36 -11.13
CA THR A 239 5.37 8.61 -11.51
C THR A 239 3.87 8.40 -11.84
N GLY A 240 3.21 9.49 -12.26
CA GLY A 240 1.86 9.91 -11.88
C GLY A 240 0.62 9.14 -12.32
N GLU A 241 0.68 7.87 -12.68
CA GLU A 241 -0.53 7.11 -13.12
C GLU A 241 -0.50 5.63 -12.73
N THR A 242 0.27 5.25 -11.72
CA THR A 242 0.41 3.84 -11.36
C THR A 242 -0.83 3.33 -10.63
N LEU A 243 -1.62 2.52 -11.35
CA LEU A 243 -2.68 1.70 -10.79
C LEU A 243 -2.09 0.40 -10.21
N ILE A 244 -2.49 0.05 -8.99
CA ILE A 244 -2.13 -1.22 -8.35
C ILE A 244 -3.42 -1.91 -7.93
N ASP A 245 -3.76 -3.03 -8.56
CA ASP A 245 -4.98 -3.78 -8.24
C ASP A 245 -4.91 -4.45 -6.86
N ASN A 246 -3.76 -5.03 -6.52
CA ASN A 246 -3.52 -5.72 -5.26
C ASN A 246 -2.13 -5.38 -4.71
N ALA A 247 -2.07 -4.89 -3.47
CA ALA A 247 -0.84 -4.54 -2.79
C ALA A 247 -0.82 -5.07 -1.36
N SER A 248 0.31 -5.63 -0.93
CA SER A 248 0.60 -5.87 0.49
C SER A 248 1.76 -4.96 0.90
N ILE A 249 1.48 -4.00 1.78
CA ILE A 249 2.45 -3.02 2.27
C ILE A 249 2.70 -3.32 3.75
N LYS A 250 3.88 -3.88 4.08
CA LYS A 250 4.26 -4.16 5.48
C LYS A 250 4.63 -2.89 6.25
N SER A 251 5.32 -1.96 5.60
CA SER A 251 5.75 -0.69 6.17
C SER A 251 6.01 0.32 5.05
N ALA A 252 5.59 1.57 5.24
CA ALA A 252 5.90 2.68 4.35
C ALA A 252 6.01 3.97 5.15
N ALA A 253 6.99 4.82 4.80
CA ALA A 253 7.06 6.19 5.28
C ALA A 253 6.31 7.07 4.28
N ILE A 254 5.07 7.42 4.60
CA ILE A 254 4.19 8.19 3.71
C ILE A 254 4.02 9.60 4.29
N ALA A 255 4.38 10.62 3.53
CA ALA A 255 4.28 12.01 3.97
C ALA A 255 2.80 12.46 4.10
N SER A 256 1.96 12.09 3.13
CA SER A 256 0.53 12.36 3.15
C SER A 256 -0.25 11.36 2.29
N ILE A 257 -1.51 11.13 2.65
CA ILE A 257 -2.46 10.33 1.88
C ILE A 257 -3.74 11.15 1.75
N ARG A 258 -4.33 11.18 0.55
CA ARG A 258 -5.71 11.67 0.39
C ARG A 258 -6.65 10.57 0.89
N ALA A 259 -7.11 10.71 2.14
CA ALA A 259 -7.79 9.64 2.86
C ALA A 259 -9.30 9.50 2.55
N ASP A 260 -9.86 10.36 1.69
CA ASP A 260 -11.29 10.37 1.32
C ASP A 260 -11.76 9.09 0.62
N GLN A 261 -10.82 8.30 0.08
CA GLN A 261 -11.09 7.05 -0.64
C GLN A 261 -10.65 5.80 0.14
N ILE A 262 -10.16 5.93 1.38
CA ILE A 262 -9.76 4.77 2.18
C ILE A 262 -11.01 4.08 2.73
N THR A 263 -11.32 2.92 2.16
CA THR A 263 -12.29 1.97 2.74
C THR A 263 -11.50 0.79 3.31
N THR A 264 -11.55 0.59 4.63
CA THR A 264 -10.86 -0.51 5.32
C THR A 264 -11.84 -1.32 6.16
N GLY A 265 -11.61 -2.62 6.31
CA GLY A 265 -12.40 -3.47 7.19
C GLY A 265 -12.14 -3.15 8.66
N THR A 266 -10.87 -3.27 9.08
CA THR A 266 -10.42 -2.93 10.44
C THR A 266 -9.23 -1.98 10.36
N LEU A 267 -9.34 -0.81 10.99
CA LEU A 267 -8.22 0.09 11.21
C LEU A 267 -7.68 -0.10 12.63
N ASN A 268 -6.49 -0.69 12.78
CA ASN A 268 -5.79 -0.72 14.07
C ASN A 268 -5.07 0.63 14.31
N ALA A 269 -5.74 1.55 15.00
CA ALA A 269 -5.32 2.94 15.17
C ALA A 269 -4.65 3.24 16.52
N ALA A 270 -3.82 2.33 17.06
CA ALA A 270 -3.24 2.47 18.40
C ALA A 270 -2.43 3.76 18.66
N SER A 271 -1.95 4.44 17.60
CA SER A 271 -1.17 5.68 17.71
C SER A 271 -1.52 6.71 16.63
N VAL A 272 -2.81 6.90 16.36
CA VAL A 272 -3.29 7.87 15.35
C VAL A 272 -3.93 9.07 16.05
N ASN A 273 -3.51 10.28 15.66
CA ASN A 273 -4.20 11.51 16.02
C ASN A 273 -5.16 11.90 14.89
N ILE A 274 -6.45 12.00 15.21
CA ILE A 274 -7.48 12.44 14.25
C ILE A 274 -7.98 13.81 14.69
N ILE A 275 -7.80 14.81 13.85
CA ILE A 275 -8.30 16.18 14.06
C ILE A 275 -9.50 16.37 13.14
N ASN A 276 -10.61 16.91 13.67
CA ASN A 276 -11.87 17.14 12.95
C ASN A 276 -12.57 15.86 12.44
N LEU A 277 -12.62 14.80 13.27
CA LEU A 277 -13.38 13.59 12.97
C LEU A 277 -14.89 13.90 12.85
N ASN A 278 -15.46 13.68 11.67
CA ASN A 278 -16.92 13.64 11.49
C ASN A 278 -17.41 12.19 11.67
N ALA A 279 -18.18 11.97 12.74
CA ALA A 279 -18.54 10.65 13.24
C ALA A 279 -20.04 10.31 13.09
N ASN A 280 -20.71 10.81 12.02
CA ASN A 280 -22.16 10.66 11.83
C ASN A 280 -22.69 9.21 11.75
N LYS A 281 -21.84 8.22 11.50
CA LYS A 281 -22.20 6.80 11.38
C LYS A 281 -21.24 5.87 12.15
N LEU A 282 -20.82 6.28 13.35
CA LEU A 282 -20.13 5.36 14.26
C LEU A 282 -21.14 4.31 14.79
N VAL A 283 -21.01 3.07 14.34
CA VAL A 283 -21.80 1.92 14.83
C VAL A 283 -20.91 1.11 15.76
N GLY A 284 -21.19 1.18 17.05
CA GLY A 284 -20.35 0.60 18.13
C GLY A 284 -20.89 0.97 19.51
N LEU A 285 -22.22 1.13 19.58
CA LEU A 285 -22.98 1.47 20.77
C LEU A 285 -23.07 0.25 21.70
N ASP A 286 -21.96 -0.12 22.32
CA ASP A 286 -22.00 -0.77 23.64
C ASP A 286 -20.84 -0.25 24.49
N ALA A 287 -21.12 0.90 25.12
CA ALA A 287 -20.53 1.40 26.34
C ALA A 287 -19.00 1.54 26.46
N THR A 288 -18.16 1.19 25.48
CA THR A 288 -16.68 1.26 25.62
C THR A 288 -16.09 2.56 25.04
N PHE A 289 -16.64 3.07 23.93
CA PHE A 289 -16.38 4.45 23.48
C PHE A 289 -16.86 5.49 24.52
N LEU A 290 -17.89 5.12 25.29
CA LEU A 290 -18.50 5.93 26.33
C LEU A 290 -17.78 5.77 27.69
N ARG A 291 -17.48 4.55 28.17
CA ARG A 291 -16.87 4.28 29.50
C ARG A 291 -15.52 4.99 29.72
N GLY A 292 -14.68 5.11 28.69
CA GLY A 292 -13.37 5.76 28.83
C GLY A 292 -13.42 7.26 29.14
N LYS A 293 -14.57 7.91 28.91
CA LYS A 293 -14.78 9.34 29.21
C LYS A 293 -15.92 9.59 30.20
N ILE A 294 -16.92 8.73 30.32
CA ILE A 294 -18.21 9.11 30.91
C ILE A 294 -18.27 9.08 32.44
N GLU A 295 -17.50 8.25 33.15
CA GLU A 295 -17.53 8.30 34.63
C GLU A 295 -16.95 9.62 35.17
N ASN A 296 -15.86 10.13 34.58
CA ASN A 296 -15.30 11.43 34.98
C ASN A 296 -15.91 12.62 34.20
N ALA A 297 -16.26 12.45 32.92
CA ALA A 297 -16.83 13.55 32.13
C ALA A 297 -18.27 13.86 32.51
N ILE A 298 -19.11 12.91 32.94
CA ILE A 298 -20.46 13.29 33.41
C ILE A 298 -20.36 14.16 34.66
N ILE A 299 -19.48 13.81 35.61
CA ILE A 299 -19.28 14.63 36.82
C ILE A 299 -18.78 16.02 36.42
N ASP A 300 -17.71 16.12 35.63
CA ASP A 300 -17.17 17.41 35.16
C ASP A 300 -18.16 18.21 34.31
N TRP A 301 -19.00 17.55 33.50
CA TRP A 301 -20.01 18.20 32.68
C TRP A 301 -21.22 18.68 33.49
N LEU A 302 -21.48 18.09 34.65
CA LEU A 302 -22.60 18.45 35.51
C LEU A 302 -22.21 19.43 36.63
N VAL A 303 -20.96 19.40 37.12
CA VAL A 303 -20.48 20.35 38.14
C VAL A 303 -20.66 21.79 37.64
N GLY A 304 -21.33 22.60 38.46
CA GLY A 304 -21.61 24.01 38.15
C GLY A 304 -22.70 24.25 37.09
N LYS A 305 -23.39 23.21 36.61
CA LYS A 305 -24.51 23.34 35.64
C LYS A 305 -25.88 23.31 36.32
N THR A 306 -26.93 23.56 35.55
CA THR A 306 -28.32 23.43 36.00
C THR A 306 -29.02 22.39 35.13
N LEU A 307 -29.58 21.35 35.75
CA LEU A 307 -30.51 20.44 35.09
C LEU A 307 -31.88 21.11 35.01
N ILE A 308 -32.47 21.18 33.83
CA ILE A 308 -33.73 21.87 33.58
C ILE A 308 -34.67 20.89 32.86
N SER A 309 -35.91 20.77 33.32
CA SER A 309 -36.95 20.03 32.58
C SER A 309 -37.21 20.67 31.22
N GLN A 310 -37.64 19.92 30.21
CA GLN A 310 -37.84 20.45 28.85
C GLN A 310 -38.81 21.65 28.79
N ASN A 311 -39.78 21.70 29.71
CA ASN A 311 -40.72 22.80 29.86
C ASN A 311 -40.24 23.94 30.78
N GLY A 312 -39.00 23.86 31.30
CA GLY A 312 -38.39 24.88 32.16
C GLY A 312 -38.91 24.94 33.61
N SER A 313 -39.87 24.09 34.00
CA SER A 313 -40.58 24.21 35.27
C SER A 313 -39.86 23.67 36.51
N THR A 314 -38.84 22.82 36.30
CA THR A 314 -38.08 22.18 37.36
C THR A 314 -36.60 22.40 37.11
N THR A 315 -35.88 22.89 38.12
CA THR A 315 -34.43 23.08 38.04
C THR A 315 -33.71 22.43 39.21
N LEU A 316 -32.57 21.79 38.93
CA LEU A 316 -31.58 21.41 39.93
C LEU A 316 -30.28 22.13 39.59
N ASN A 317 -29.95 23.15 40.37
CA ASN A 317 -28.71 23.91 40.20
C ASN A 317 -27.57 23.21 40.95
N LEU A 318 -26.61 22.67 40.20
CA LEU A 318 -25.46 21.92 40.72
C LEU A 318 -24.28 22.82 41.11
N GLN A 319 -24.43 24.15 41.01
CA GLN A 319 -23.53 25.14 41.62
C GLN A 319 -23.99 25.53 43.04
N THR A 320 -25.29 25.73 43.24
CA THR A 320 -25.85 26.22 44.51
C THR A 320 -26.51 25.12 45.36
N GLY A 321 -26.77 23.94 44.77
CA GLY A 321 -27.51 22.85 45.40
C GLY A 321 -29.02 23.09 45.49
N VAL A 322 -29.55 24.16 44.88
CA VAL A 322 -30.98 24.50 44.96
C VAL A 322 -31.80 23.65 43.99
N PHE A 323 -32.85 23.02 44.52
CA PHE A 323 -33.90 22.36 43.75
C PHE A 323 -35.16 23.21 43.75
N THR A 324 -35.64 23.62 42.57
CA THR A 324 -36.77 24.53 42.41
C THR A 324 -37.87 23.91 41.57
N LEU A 325 -39.11 24.05 42.05
CA LEU A 325 -40.35 23.76 41.33
C LEU A 325 -41.10 25.09 41.09
N ASN A 326 -41.03 25.63 39.87
CA ASN A 326 -41.55 26.98 39.55
C ASN A 326 -42.74 26.95 38.58
N ASN A 327 -43.59 25.95 38.71
CA ASN A 327 -44.83 25.86 37.95
C ASN A 327 -45.91 25.24 38.84
N GLU A 328 -47.15 25.65 38.61
CA GLU A 328 -48.34 25.15 39.28
C GLU A 328 -48.50 23.61 39.21
N ASP A 329 -48.04 23.00 38.14
CA ASP A 329 -48.12 21.54 37.92
C ASP A 329 -46.93 20.77 38.51
N SER A 330 -45.85 21.47 38.87
CA SER A 330 -44.66 20.85 39.46
C SER A 330 -44.99 20.27 40.84
N SER A 331 -44.54 19.05 41.11
CA SER A 331 -44.77 18.39 42.40
C SER A 331 -43.71 17.34 42.73
N ILE A 332 -43.55 17.05 44.02
CA ILE A 332 -42.75 15.92 44.51
C ILE A 332 -43.72 14.89 45.06
N THR A 333 -43.64 13.64 44.60
CA THR A 333 -44.49 12.55 45.10
C THR A 333 -43.62 11.42 45.64
N PHE A 334 -43.80 11.11 46.92
CA PHE A 334 -43.27 9.90 47.54
C PHE A 334 -44.38 8.87 47.54
N SER A 335 -44.23 7.76 46.83
CA SER A 335 -45.28 6.74 46.71
C SER A 335 -44.76 5.36 47.11
N ARG A 336 -45.64 4.56 47.71
CA ARG A 336 -45.38 3.16 48.06
C ARG A 336 -46.39 2.29 47.35
N SER A 337 -45.91 1.49 46.40
CA SER A 337 -46.76 0.64 45.55
C SER A 337 -47.41 -0.51 46.33
N SER A 338 -46.71 -1.08 47.32
CA SER A 338 -47.18 -2.27 48.05
C SER A 338 -48.48 -2.07 48.81
N ASP A 339 -48.79 -0.85 49.22
CA ASP A 339 -50.05 -0.50 49.88
C ASP A 339 -50.79 0.67 49.21
N ASN A 340 -50.34 1.07 48.02
CA ASN A 340 -50.94 2.12 47.21
C ASN A 340 -51.12 3.44 47.98
N THR A 341 -50.10 3.84 48.74
CA THR A 341 -50.06 5.11 49.47
C THR A 341 -49.13 6.13 48.80
N GLY A 342 -49.35 7.41 49.09
CA GLY A 342 -48.38 8.42 48.70
C GLY A 342 -48.54 9.74 49.43
N THR A 343 -47.47 10.53 49.43
CA THR A 343 -47.45 11.91 49.91
C THR A 343 -46.99 12.79 48.76
N ARG A 344 -47.83 13.74 48.36
CA ARG A 344 -47.55 14.68 47.27
C ARG A 344 -47.43 16.11 47.81
N PHE A 345 -46.31 16.75 47.51
CA PHE A 345 -46.07 18.17 47.71
C PHE A 345 -46.36 18.91 46.41
N SER A 346 -47.31 19.84 46.42
CA SER A 346 -47.74 20.63 45.25
C SER A 346 -48.13 22.05 45.61
N LYS A 347 -48.54 22.87 44.64
CA LYS A 347 -49.08 24.22 44.89
C LYS A 347 -50.26 24.24 45.87
N ASN A 348 -51.04 23.15 45.90
CA ASN A 348 -52.24 23.01 46.73
C ASN A 348 -51.93 22.52 48.16
N GLY A 349 -50.65 22.30 48.49
CA GLY A 349 -50.20 21.83 49.79
C GLY A 349 -49.65 20.40 49.77
N ILE A 350 -49.72 19.76 50.93
CA ILE A 350 -49.30 18.38 51.17
C ILE A 350 -50.54 17.50 51.13
N HIS A 351 -50.57 16.52 50.22
CA HIS A 351 -51.67 15.58 50.08
C HIS A 351 -51.21 14.17 50.46
N PHE A 352 -51.94 13.54 51.36
CA PHE A 352 -51.81 12.13 51.70
C PHE A 352 -52.81 11.33 50.85
N LEU A 353 -52.32 10.31 50.18
CA LEU A 353 -53.04 9.56 49.16
C LEU A 353 -53.16 8.10 49.58
N LYS A 354 -54.32 7.50 49.33
CA LYS A 354 -54.56 6.05 49.37
C LYS A 354 -55.39 5.64 48.18
N ASN A 355 -54.94 4.64 47.44
CA ASN A 355 -55.61 4.18 46.22
C ASN A 355 -55.86 5.32 45.20
N GLY A 356 -54.91 6.25 45.09
CA GLY A 356 -55.00 7.43 44.22
C GLY A 356 -55.97 8.53 44.70
N LYS A 357 -56.64 8.34 45.85
CA LYS A 357 -57.57 9.33 46.43
C LYS A 357 -56.91 10.11 47.56
N ASN A 358 -57.23 11.41 47.66
CA ASN A 358 -56.79 12.25 48.79
C ASN A 358 -57.55 11.82 50.06
N ILE A 359 -56.80 11.39 51.08
CA ILE A 359 -57.33 10.97 52.38
C ILE A 359 -56.99 11.94 53.51
N ALA A 360 -56.14 12.93 53.26
CA ALA A 360 -55.88 14.06 54.13
C ALA A 360 -55.05 15.09 53.36
N SER A 361 -55.26 16.37 53.60
CA SER A 361 -54.35 17.40 53.08
C SER A 361 -54.09 18.49 54.09
N ILE A 362 -52.87 19.01 54.03
CA ILE A 362 -52.42 20.16 54.81
C ILE A 362 -52.06 21.25 53.81
N GLY A 363 -52.76 22.39 53.87
CA GLY A 363 -52.57 23.42 52.87
C GLY A 363 -53.41 24.66 53.11
N GLN A 364 -53.45 25.52 52.10
CA GLN A 364 -54.27 26.72 52.14
C GLN A 364 -55.71 26.39 51.77
N SER A 365 -56.66 26.92 52.54
CA SER A 365 -58.08 26.92 52.17
C SER A 365 -58.64 28.33 52.29
N ALA A 366 -59.72 28.59 51.55
CA ALA A 366 -60.45 29.84 51.62
C ALA A 366 -61.47 29.77 52.77
N PHE A 367 -61.34 30.67 53.74
CA PHE A 367 -62.31 30.81 54.82
C PHE A 367 -63.21 32.01 54.54
N SER A 368 -64.53 31.80 54.62
CA SER A 368 -65.50 32.89 54.58
C SER A 368 -65.75 33.38 56.01
N SER A 369 -65.51 34.67 56.23
CA SER A 369 -65.89 35.31 57.49
C SER A 369 -67.41 35.37 57.61
N ILE A 370 -67.96 34.96 58.77
CA ILE A 370 -69.39 35.07 59.09
C ILE A 370 -69.90 36.52 59.15
N TYR A 371 -68.99 37.51 59.17
CA TYR A 371 -69.36 38.92 59.34
C TYR A 371 -69.23 39.77 58.08
N ASP A 372 -68.37 39.41 57.11
CA ASP A 372 -68.10 40.26 55.94
C ASP A 372 -68.17 39.56 54.58
N ASN A 373 -68.45 38.24 54.54
CA ASN A 373 -68.56 37.44 53.32
C ASN A 373 -67.32 37.51 52.39
N LYS A 374 -66.15 37.92 52.93
CA LYS A 374 -64.89 37.94 52.19
C LYS A 374 -64.14 36.63 52.40
N HIS A 375 -63.55 36.13 51.32
CA HIS A 375 -62.64 34.98 51.38
C HIS A 375 -61.25 35.42 51.83
N LYS A 376 -60.73 34.79 52.88
CA LYS A 376 -59.33 34.94 53.30
C LYS A 376 -58.65 33.58 53.24
N SER A 377 -57.47 33.55 52.62
CA SER A 377 -56.62 32.36 52.67
C SER A 377 -56.16 32.11 54.10
N GLY A 378 -56.34 30.90 54.59
CA GLY A 378 -55.82 30.46 55.88
C GLY A 378 -55.23 29.06 55.80
N PHE A 379 -54.61 28.63 56.89
CA PHE A 379 -54.13 27.27 57.03
C PHE A 379 -55.30 26.32 57.30
N SER A 380 -55.33 25.18 56.61
CA SER A 380 -56.35 24.15 56.76
C SER A 380 -55.74 22.77 56.81
N ILE A 381 -56.37 21.92 57.61
CA ILE A 381 -56.22 20.47 57.55
C ILE A 381 -57.56 19.95 57.06
N THR A 382 -57.57 19.38 55.86
CA THR A 382 -58.78 18.83 55.24
C THR A 382 -58.74 17.32 55.36
N LEU A 383 -59.80 16.76 55.91
CA LEU A 383 -60.01 15.32 56.03
C LEU A 383 -61.23 14.90 55.21
N PRO A 384 -61.34 13.64 54.79
CA PRO A 384 -62.55 13.05 54.25
C PRO A 384 -63.70 13.10 55.25
N ASN A 385 -64.92 12.85 54.77
CA ASN A 385 -66.10 12.72 55.62
C ASN A 385 -65.88 11.67 56.72
N ASP A 386 -66.45 11.91 57.89
CA ASP A 386 -66.45 11.01 59.05
C ASP A 386 -65.05 10.64 59.58
N GLN A 387 -64.04 11.51 59.35
CA GLN A 387 -62.69 11.38 59.89
C GLN A 387 -62.40 12.44 60.94
N GLY A 388 -61.84 12.01 62.08
CA GLY A 388 -61.48 12.90 63.19
C GLY A 388 -60.07 13.47 63.10
N ILE A 389 -59.82 14.52 63.88
CA ILE A 389 -58.49 15.07 64.11
C ILE A 389 -58.22 15.12 65.61
N SER A 390 -57.08 14.58 66.02
CA SER A 390 -56.62 14.63 67.40
C SER A 390 -55.22 15.24 67.49
N PHE A 391 -55.02 16.10 68.48
CA PHE A 391 -53.70 16.54 68.91
C PHE A 391 -53.34 15.78 70.18
N SER A 392 -52.28 15.00 70.12
CA SER A 392 -51.83 14.16 71.23
C SER A 392 -50.48 14.62 71.78
N GLY A 393 -50.27 14.40 73.07
CA GLY A 393 -48.96 14.57 73.71
C GLY A 393 -48.05 13.36 73.48
N TYR A 394 -46.89 13.36 74.16
CA TYR A 394 -45.86 12.32 74.05
C TYR A 394 -46.37 10.89 74.29
N ASP A 395 -47.45 10.71 75.07
CA ASP A 395 -48.01 9.40 75.41
C ASP A 395 -49.12 8.92 74.46
N SER A 396 -49.28 9.57 73.31
CA SER A 396 -50.33 9.30 72.31
C SER A 396 -51.78 9.57 72.77
N SER A 397 -52.03 9.88 74.04
CA SER A 397 -53.34 10.33 74.52
C SER A 397 -53.72 11.69 73.91
N PRO A 398 -54.91 11.81 73.31
CA PRO A 398 -55.34 13.06 72.68
C PRO A 398 -55.68 14.08 73.77
N PHE A 399 -54.95 15.20 73.82
CA PHE A 399 -55.33 16.28 74.72
C PHE A 399 -56.50 17.08 74.15
N PHE A 400 -56.66 17.12 72.82
CA PHE A 400 -57.78 17.72 72.10
C PHE A 400 -58.13 16.82 70.91
N GLU A 401 -59.39 16.44 70.79
CA GLU A 401 -59.88 15.58 69.72
C GLU A 401 -61.25 16.05 69.24
N ILE A 402 -61.40 16.12 67.92
CA ILE A 402 -62.69 16.19 67.26
C ILE A 402 -62.94 14.82 66.65
N ASN A 403 -63.98 14.12 67.13
CA ASN A 403 -64.38 12.82 66.63
C ASN A 403 -65.80 12.93 66.04
N PRO A 404 -65.93 13.07 64.71
CA PRO A 404 -67.23 13.18 64.05
C PRO A 404 -68.08 11.92 64.16
N TYR A 405 -67.45 10.74 64.25
CA TYR A 405 -68.17 9.47 64.36
C TYR A 405 -68.95 9.39 65.66
N GLU A 406 -68.32 9.80 66.75
CA GLU A 406 -68.93 9.89 68.09
C GLU A 406 -69.68 11.21 68.32
N ASN A 407 -69.72 12.09 67.31
CA ASN A 407 -70.24 13.47 67.41
C ASN A 407 -69.68 14.21 68.65
N SER A 408 -68.40 14.00 68.96
CA SER A 408 -67.80 14.48 70.20
C SER A 408 -66.61 15.42 69.95
N LEU A 409 -66.48 16.40 70.83
CA LEU A 409 -65.31 17.25 70.98
C LEU A 409 -64.75 16.98 72.38
N SER A 410 -63.58 16.35 72.46
CA SER A 410 -62.95 15.94 73.71
C SER A 410 -61.71 16.76 73.99
N ILE A 411 -61.55 17.15 75.26
CA ILE A 411 -60.32 17.78 75.76
C ILE A 411 -59.92 17.06 77.04
N GLN A 412 -58.88 16.22 76.97
CA GLN A 412 -58.55 15.27 78.03
C GLN A 412 -57.46 15.77 78.98
N SER A 413 -56.91 16.97 78.74
CA SER A 413 -55.88 17.58 79.58
C SER A 413 -56.29 18.97 80.07
N GLY A 414 -55.58 19.48 81.08
CA GLY A 414 -55.75 20.84 81.56
C GLY A 414 -55.31 21.85 80.50
N PHE A 415 -56.14 22.84 80.22
CA PHE A 415 -55.83 23.91 79.25
C PHE A 415 -56.26 25.26 79.80
N SER A 416 -55.72 26.34 79.23
CA SER A 416 -56.22 27.69 79.49
C SER A 416 -56.91 28.24 78.25
N LEU A 417 -58.15 28.70 78.38
CA LEU A 417 -58.92 29.34 77.32
C LEU A 417 -59.07 30.83 77.62
N LEU A 418 -58.60 31.68 76.71
CA LEU A 418 -58.84 33.12 76.80
C LEU A 418 -60.17 33.44 76.12
N ILE A 419 -61.11 34.03 76.86
CA ILE A 419 -62.39 34.49 76.31
C ILE A 419 -62.42 36.02 76.35
N GLY A 420 -62.40 36.68 75.19
CA GLY A 420 -62.50 38.15 75.06
C GLY A 420 -61.54 38.75 74.04
N LEU A 421 -61.89 39.92 73.47
CA LEU A 421 -61.18 40.58 72.35
C LEU A 421 -60.18 41.67 72.77
N ARG A 422 -60.18 42.10 74.05
CA ARG A 422 -59.31 43.18 74.57
C ARG A 422 -58.74 42.79 75.93
N THR A 423 -57.44 43.03 76.15
CA THR A 423 -56.68 42.58 77.32
C THR A 423 -57.25 43.01 78.69
N SER A 424 -58.09 44.05 78.73
CA SER A 424 -58.76 44.52 79.96
C SER A 424 -60.11 43.85 80.27
N GLN A 425 -60.65 43.03 79.35
CA GLN A 425 -61.94 42.34 79.49
C GLN A 425 -61.84 40.82 79.32
N SER A 426 -60.65 40.30 79.01
CA SER A 426 -60.47 38.87 78.82
C SER A 426 -60.23 38.15 80.14
N VAL A 427 -61.09 37.18 80.47
CA VAL A 427 -60.86 36.24 81.58
C VAL A 427 -60.27 34.98 80.99
N SER A 428 -59.08 34.59 81.44
CA SER A 428 -58.54 33.26 81.14
C SER A 428 -59.25 32.25 82.03
N LEU A 429 -59.92 31.26 81.44
CA LEU A 429 -60.40 30.09 82.16
C LEU A 429 -59.31 29.01 82.14
N GLU A 430 -59.14 28.28 83.23
CA GLU A 430 -58.35 27.06 83.27
C GLU A 430 -59.27 25.86 83.47
N HIS A 431 -59.09 24.85 82.61
CA HIS A 431 -59.64 23.52 82.79
C HIS A 431 -58.70 22.72 83.69
N PHE A 432 -59.25 22.01 84.67
CA PHE A 432 -58.51 21.14 85.56
C PHE A 432 -59.36 19.91 85.90
N PHE A 433 -58.70 18.87 86.41
CA PHE A 433 -59.34 17.64 86.84
C PHE A 433 -58.85 17.28 88.25
N GLY A 434 -59.63 16.47 88.95
CA GLY A 434 -59.28 16.00 90.27
C GLY A 434 -60.27 14.95 90.77
N THR A 435 -60.11 14.59 92.03
CA THR A 435 -60.97 13.62 92.71
C THR A 435 -61.38 14.21 94.06
N THR A 436 -62.69 14.23 94.32
CA THR A 436 -63.26 14.62 95.62
C THR A 436 -64.22 13.53 96.06
N ASN A 437 -64.10 13.06 97.31
CA ASN A 437 -64.94 11.98 97.86
C ASN A 437 -64.99 10.74 96.94
N ASN A 438 -63.84 10.35 96.37
CA ASN A 438 -63.69 9.24 95.42
C ASN A 438 -64.47 9.38 94.09
N VAL A 439 -64.97 10.56 93.76
CA VAL A 439 -65.58 10.86 92.45
C VAL A 439 -64.65 11.78 91.67
N ASN A 440 -64.27 11.34 90.47
CA ASN A 440 -63.48 12.16 89.55
C ASN A 440 -64.33 13.30 88.98
N PHE A 441 -63.73 14.46 88.75
CA PHE A 441 -64.40 15.58 88.11
C PHE A 441 -63.48 16.26 87.10
N SER A 442 -64.10 16.91 86.11
CA SER A 442 -63.49 17.97 85.30
C SER A 442 -64.10 19.30 85.69
N GLY A 443 -63.34 20.39 85.62
CA GLY A 443 -63.84 21.68 86.05
C GLY A 443 -63.16 22.88 85.39
N PHE A 444 -63.85 24.02 85.43
CA PHE A 444 -63.38 25.28 84.87
C PHE A 444 -63.40 26.37 85.94
N ARG A 445 -62.31 27.14 86.05
CA ARG A 445 -62.24 28.35 86.90
C ARG A 445 -61.40 29.45 86.28
N ALA A 446 -61.44 30.67 86.80
CA ALA A 446 -60.54 31.72 86.34
C ALA A 446 -59.07 31.39 86.68
N LYS A 447 -58.22 31.39 85.66
CA LYS A 447 -56.80 31.04 85.73
C LYS A 447 -56.07 31.84 86.80
N GLY A 448 -55.31 31.16 87.67
CA GLY A 448 -54.55 31.79 88.75
C GLY A 448 -55.39 32.30 89.93
N THR A 449 -56.68 31.94 90.00
CA THR A 449 -57.55 32.28 91.14
C THR A 449 -57.99 31.02 91.90
N ARG A 450 -58.25 31.15 93.21
CA ARG A 450 -58.92 30.11 94.03
C ARG A 450 -60.43 30.38 94.17
N ARG A 451 -61.02 31.10 93.21
CA ARG A 451 -62.45 31.48 93.23
C ARG A 451 -63.34 30.30 92.79
N GLN A 452 -64.64 30.57 92.63
CA GLN A 452 -65.65 29.61 92.19
C GLN A 452 -65.21 28.85 90.94
N ALA A 453 -65.43 27.54 90.95
CA ALA A 453 -65.20 26.65 89.83
C ALA A 453 -66.54 25.98 89.45
N LEU A 454 -66.76 25.80 88.15
CA LEU A 454 -67.82 24.94 87.65
C LEU A 454 -67.24 23.53 87.52
N LEU A 455 -67.77 22.58 88.28
CA LEU A 455 -67.32 21.19 88.33
C LEU A 455 -68.37 20.28 87.68
N PHE A 456 -67.90 19.29 86.94
CA PHE A 456 -68.67 18.22 86.31
C PHE A 456 -68.14 16.89 86.84
N TYR A 457 -68.92 16.23 87.70
CA TYR A 457 -68.53 14.98 88.32
C TYR A 457 -68.86 13.78 87.42
N ALA A 458 -68.05 12.74 87.49
CA ALA A 458 -68.23 11.50 86.73
C ALA A 458 -69.54 10.75 87.05
N ASP A 459 -70.18 11.04 88.18
CA ASP A 459 -71.49 10.50 88.57
C ASP A 459 -72.69 11.33 88.04
N GLY A 460 -72.42 12.35 87.21
CA GLY A 460 -73.43 13.18 86.56
C GLY A 460 -73.80 14.47 87.29
N ARG A 461 -73.22 14.74 88.47
CA ARG A 461 -73.47 15.99 89.21
C ARG A 461 -72.74 17.18 88.57
N ILE A 462 -73.38 18.36 88.60
CA ILE A 462 -72.78 19.64 88.19
C ILE A 462 -72.85 20.59 89.40
N GLU A 463 -71.72 21.21 89.75
CA GLU A 463 -71.60 22.07 90.94
C GLU A 463 -70.87 23.37 90.61
N ILE A 464 -71.34 24.50 91.14
CA ILE A 464 -70.55 25.73 91.20
C ILE A 464 -70.03 25.85 92.64
N THR A 465 -68.72 25.77 92.82
CA THR A 465 -68.15 25.88 94.17
C THR A 465 -68.42 27.28 94.74
N THR A 466 -68.77 27.34 96.02
CA THR A 466 -68.91 28.61 96.74
C THR A 466 -67.53 29.15 97.12
N ARG A 467 -67.39 30.47 97.27
CA ARG A 467 -66.15 31.08 97.77
C ARG A 467 -65.77 30.44 99.12
N GLY A 468 -64.61 29.81 99.16
CA GLY A 468 -63.84 29.63 100.41
C GLY A 468 -63.02 30.88 100.69
#